data_AF-A0AA43QNC1-F1
#
_entry.id   AF-A0AA43QNC1-F1
#
_cell.length_a   1.000
_cell.length_b   1.000
_cell.length_c   1.000
_cell.angle_alpha   90.00
_cell.angle_beta   90.00
_cell.angle_gamma   90.00
#
_symmetry.space_group_name_H-M   'P 1'
#
loop_
_entity.id
_entity.type
_entity.pdbx_description
1 polymer ?
#
loop_
_entity_poly.entity_id
_entity_poly.type
_entity_poly.pdbx_seq_one_letter_code
_entity_poly.pdbx_strand_id
1 'polypeptide(L)'
;MSHPNPRNILVIGGGDGGVLREVVKHDCVEKADLCDIDEAVPRLSKKYLPHMAQGLENRKVTVVIGDGLEFVKKEASKNHYDLIITDSSDPEGPARKLFEKEYFEDCYNALREGGVITTQGESFWENLNFIAGVKRACKEVFPIVEWAWSSTPTYPSGTIGYFVATKDPLRDVRRPVRSFSREEERKYFKYYNQDIHSASFVLPTEAREVIEAA
;
A
#
# COMPACT_ATOMS: atom_id res chain seq x y z
N MET A 1 -0.54 9.95 4.15
CA MET A 1 -1.38 10.53 3.07
C MET A 1 -0.53 11.27 2.05
N SER A 2 -0.07 10.59 0.99
CA SER A 2 0.96 11.15 0.08
C SER A 2 0.44 11.62 -1.29
N HIS A 3 -0.85 11.40 -1.60
CA HIS A 3 -1.51 11.92 -2.80
C HIS A 3 -2.47 13.07 -2.46
N PRO A 4 -2.49 14.19 -3.22
CA PRO A 4 -3.27 15.38 -2.89
C PRO A 4 -4.77 15.24 -3.13
N ASN A 5 -5.22 14.30 -3.97
CA ASN A 5 -6.66 14.06 -4.20
C ASN A 5 -6.93 12.67 -4.83
N PRO A 6 -6.73 11.55 -4.11
CA PRO A 6 -6.91 10.22 -4.69
C PRO A 6 -8.41 9.86 -4.80
N ARG A 7 -8.88 9.55 -6.01
CA ARG A 7 -10.29 9.27 -6.32
C ARG A 7 -10.54 7.83 -6.75
N ASN A 8 -9.65 7.27 -7.58
CA ASN A 8 -9.70 5.89 -8.07
C ASN A 8 -8.56 5.08 -7.46
N ILE A 9 -8.91 4.11 -6.63
CA ILE A 9 -7.96 3.35 -5.81
C ILE A 9 -8.00 1.89 -6.25
N LEU A 10 -6.85 1.25 -6.35
CA LEU A 10 -6.72 -0.20 -6.50
C LEU A 10 -6.07 -0.80 -5.26
N VAL A 11 -6.65 -1.89 -4.75
CA VAL A 11 -6.05 -2.74 -3.73
C VAL A 11 -5.78 -4.11 -4.36
N ILE A 12 -4.53 -4.55 -4.31
CA ILE A 12 -4.14 -5.91 -4.70
C ILE A 12 -3.93 -6.73 -3.44
N GLY A 13 -4.60 -7.88 -3.33
CA GLY A 13 -4.74 -8.62 -2.08
C GLY A 13 -5.72 -7.95 -1.13
N GLY A 14 -5.42 -7.98 0.17
CA GLY A 14 -6.23 -7.34 1.21
C GLY A 14 -7.66 -7.86 1.33
N GLY A 15 -7.91 -9.11 0.94
CA GLY A 15 -9.24 -9.72 0.91
C GLY A 15 -9.99 -9.72 2.24
N ASP A 16 -9.34 -9.45 3.36
CA ASP A 16 -10.02 -9.24 4.65
C ASP A 16 -10.85 -7.95 4.70
N GLY A 17 -10.58 -6.99 3.80
CA GLY A 17 -11.31 -5.73 3.67
C GLY A 17 -10.82 -4.60 4.58
N GLY A 18 -9.80 -4.84 5.41
CA GLY A 18 -9.25 -3.86 6.34
C GLY A 18 -8.69 -2.63 5.65
N VAL A 19 -7.92 -2.79 4.57
CA VAL A 19 -7.42 -1.67 3.76
C VAL A 19 -8.57 -0.86 3.19
N LEU A 20 -9.56 -1.52 2.57
CA LEU A 20 -10.72 -0.84 2.00
C LEU A 20 -11.51 -0.07 3.04
N ARG A 21 -11.70 -0.63 4.25
CA ARG A 21 -12.36 0.05 5.37
C ARG A 21 -11.68 1.40 5.69
N GLU A 22 -10.37 1.48 5.57
CA GLU A 22 -9.62 2.73 5.79
C GLU A 22 -9.70 3.66 4.57
N VAL A 23 -9.53 3.12 3.36
CA VAL A 23 -9.59 3.88 2.10
C VAL A 23 -10.91 4.64 1.97
N VAL A 24 -12.04 4.00 2.25
CA VAL A 24 -13.37 4.60 2.04
C VAL A 24 -13.73 5.68 3.06
N LYS A 25 -12.92 5.90 4.11
CA LYS A 25 -13.07 7.03 5.05
C LYS A 25 -12.70 8.37 4.43
N HIS A 26 -11.97 8.35 3.32
CA HIS A 26 -11.60 9.57 2.60
C HIS A 26 -12.73 9.97 1.66
N ASP A 27 -13.34 11.13 1.91
CA ASP A 27 -14.50 11.60 1.12
C ASP A 27 -14.18 11.81 -0.37
N CYS A 28 -12.92 12.15 -0.69
CA CYS A 28 -12.45 12.29 -2.07
C CYS A 28 -12.43 10.98 -2.87
N VAL A 29 -12.46 9.82 -2.21
CA VAL A 29 -12.47 8.52 -2.90
C VAL A 29 -13.82 8.34 -3.57
N GLU A 30 -13.80 8.13 -4.88
CA GLU A 30 -14.99 7.91 -5.70
C GLU A 30 -15.21 6.41 -5.96
N LYS A 31 -14.13 5.68 -6.25
CA LYS A 31 -14.12 4.24 -6.52
C LYS A 31 -12.90 3.55 -5.92
N ALA A 32 -13.09 2.36 -5.38
CA ALA A 32 -12.00 1.49 -4.93
C ALA A 32 -12.23 0.07 -5.45
N ASP A 33 -11.31 -0.42 -6.27
CA ASP A 33 -11.32 -1.79 -6.75
C ASP A 33 -10.38 -2.62 -5.86
N LEU A 34 -10.79 -3.85 -5.52
CA LEU A 34 -9.96 -4.83 -4.84
C LEU A 34 -9.86 -6.09 -5.69
N CYS A 35 -8.64 -6.55 -5.92
CA CYS A 35 -8.36 -7.80 -6.62
C CYS A 35 -7.66 -8.77 -5.69
N ASP A 36 -8.37 -9.84 -5.30
CA ASP A 36 -7.84 -10.91 -4.45
C ASP A 36 -7.88 -12.25 -5.18
N ILE A 37 -6.83 -13.04 -5.04
CA ILE A 37 -6.66 -14.29 -5.79
C ILE A 37 -7.54 -15.42 -5.26
N ASP A 38 -7.93 -15.38 -3.98
CA ASP A 38 -8.65 -16.45 -3.31
C ASP A 38 -10.01 -15.97 -2.78
N GLU A 39 -11.10 -16.36 -3.45
CA GLU A 39 -12.48 -16.07 -3.05
C GLU A 39 -12.79 -16.46 -1.59
N ALA A 40 -12.09 -17.46 -1.04
CA ALA A 40 -12.30 -17.86 0.34
C ALA A 40 -11.94 -16.75 1.32
N VAL A 41 -10.95 -15.91 1.04
CA VAL A 41 -10.48 -14.85 1.94
C VAL A 41 -11.57 -13.81 2.21
N PRO A 42 -12.16 -13.11 1.21
CA PRO A 42 -13.26 -12.16 1.47
C PRO A 42 -14.50 -12.84 2.03
N ARG A 43 -14.83 -14.05 1.57
CA ARG A 43 -16.00 -14.80 2.06
C ARG A 43 -15.88 -15.15 3.54
N LEU A 44 -14.73 -15.66 3.97
CA LEU A 44 -14.50 -16.04 5.37
C LEU A 44 -14.27 -14.81 6.26
N SER A 45 -13.69 -13.73 5.72
CA SER A 45 -13.52 -12.48 6.45
C SER A 45 -14.85 -11.82 6.77
N LYS A 46 -15.84 -11.85 5.87
CA LYS A 46 -17.21 -11.43 6.19
C LYS A 46 -17.83 -12.22 7.35
N LYS A 47 -17.48 -13.50 7.49
CA LYS A 47 -17.99 -14.38 8.54
C LYS A 47 -17.27 -14.20 9.88
N TYR A 48 -15.94 -14.13 9.87
CA TYR A 48 -15.11 -14.21 11.08
C TYR A 48 -14.43 -12.89 11.46
N LEU A 49 -14.28 -11.96 10.52
CA LEU A 49 -13.67 -10.64 10.70
C LEU A 49 -14.61 -9.50 10.25
N PRO A 50 -15.89 -9.47 10.69
CA PRO A 50 -16.89 -8.54 10.14
C PRO A 50 -16.50 -7.06 10.29
N HIS A 51 -15.75 -6.70 11.34
CA HIS A 51 -15.25 -5.34 11.53
C HIS A 51 -14.16 -4.93 10.53
N MET A 52 -13.44 -5.87 9.93
CA MET A 52 -12.50 -5.60 8.84
C MET A 52 -13.27 -5.62 7.51
N ALA A 53 -14.07 -6.66 7.31
CA ALA A 53 -14.80 -6.93 6.08
C ALA A 53 -15.89 -5.90 5.72
N GLN A 54 -16.28 -5.00 6.64
CA GLN A 54 -17.20 -3.90 6.33
C GLN A 54 -16.73 -3.02 5.15
N GLY A 55 -15.41 -2.97 4.89
CA GLY A 55 -14.86 -2.30 3.71
C GLY A 55 -15.32 -2.94 2.39
N LEU A 56 -15.49 -4.26 2.35
CA LEU A 56 -15.91 -5.03 1.17
C LEU A 56 -17.36 -4.77 0.77
N GLU A 57 -18.17 -4.19 1.66
CA GLU A 57 -19.61 -3.94 1.44
C GLU A 57 -19.91 -2.46 1.16
N ASN A 58 -18.87 -1.62 1.10
CA ASN A 58 -19.05 -0.21 0.79
C ASN A 58 -19.51 -0.03 -0.67
N ARG A 59 -20.49 0.85 -0.91
CA ARG A 59 -21.02 1.14 -2.26
C ARG A 59 -19.97 1.63 -3.27
N LYS A 60 -18.83 2.15 -2.80
CA LYS A 60 -17.71 2.61 -3.64
C LYS A 60 -16.78 1.47 -4.07
N VAL A 61 -16.98 0.27 -3.52
CA VAL A 61 -16.06 -0.86 -3.66
C VAL A 61 -16.55 -1.86 -4.70
N THR A 62 -15.64 -2.28 -5.57
CA THR A 62 -15.80 -3.47 -6.42
C THR A 62 -14.79 -4.52 -5.98
N VAL A 63 -15.23 -5.75 -5.72
CA VAL A 63 -14.35 -6.89 -5.45
C VAL A 63 -14.26 -7.76 -6.69
N VAL A 64 -13.04 -8.00 -7.15
CA VAL A 64 -12.69 -8.86 -8.28
C VAL A 64 -11.91 -10.04 -7.73
N ILE A 65 -12.34 -11.26 -8.06
CA ILE A 65 -11.59 -12.46 -7.73
C ILE A 65 -10.67 -12.79 -8.91
N GLY A 66 -9.36 -12.75 -8.69
CA GLY A 66 -8.37 -12.98 -9.74
C GLY A 66 -6.93 -12.69 -9.30
N ASP A 67 -5.98 -13.05 -10.17
CA ASP A 67 -4.58 -12.74 -9.95
C ASP A 67 -4.33 -11.23 -10.13
N GLY A 68 -3.86 -10.57 -9.06
CA GLY A 68 -3.56 -9.15 -9.07
C GLY A 68 -2.50 -8.73 -10.08
N LEU A 69 -1.52 -9.59 -10.42
CA LEU A 69 -0.53 -9.30 -11.47
C LEU A 69 -1.21 -9.19 -12.83
N GLU A 70 -2.04 -10.18 -13.15
CA GLU A 70 -2.78 -10.22 -14.41
C GLU A 70 -3.80 -9.08 -14.47
N PHE A 71 -4.44 -8.75 -13.35
CA PHE A 71 -5.38 -7.64 -13.25
C PHE A 71 -4.69 -6.31 -13.55
N VAL A 72 -3.53 -6.01 -12.92
CA VAL A 72 -2.79 -4.77 -13.19
C VAL A 72 -2.32 -4.72 -14.64
N LYS A 73 -1.88 -5.85 -15.20
CA LYS A 73 -1.36 -5.91 -16.57
C LYS A 73 -2.43 -5.76 -17.65
N LYS A 74 -3.64 -6.29 -17.43
CA LYS A 74 -4.69 -6.42 -18.46
C LYS A 74 -5.89 -5.51 -18.24
N GLU A 75 -6.35 -5.41 -17.00
CA GLU A 75 -7.67 -4.85 -16.66
C GLU A 75 -7.57 -3.45 -16.03
N ALA A 76 -6.50 -3.19 -15.29
CA ALA A 76 -6.15 -1.85 -14.84
C ALA A 76 -5.77 -1.00 -16.06
N SER A 77 -6.77 -0.35 -16.66
CA SER A 77 -6.57 0.54 -17.81
C SER A 77 -5.37 1.47 -17.57
N LYS A 78 -4.50 1.62 -18.59
CA LYS A 78 -3.35 2.53 -18.49
C LYS A 78 -3.85 3.90 -18.04
N ASN A 79 -3.21 4.49 -17.02
CA ASN A 79 -3.53 5.82 -16.49
C ASN A 79 -4.91 5.94 -15.81
N HIS A 80 -5.31 4.95 -15.01
CA HIS A 80 -6.63 4.90 -14.35
C HIS A 80 -6.62 5.25 -12.87
N TYR A 81 -5.65 4.70 -12.12
CA TYR A 81 -5.66 4.76 -10.67
C TYR A 81 -4.82 5.93 -10.15
N ASP A 82 -5.30 6.62 -9.13
CA ASP A 82 -4.53 7.66 -8.42
C ASP A 82 -3.66 7.02 -7.32
N LEU A 83 -4.09 5.87 -6.80
CA LEU A 83 -3.40 5.12 -5.74
C LEU A 83 -3.52 3.61 -5.99
N ILE A 84 -2.40 2.90 -5.91
CA ILE A 84 -2.35 1.43 -5.84
C ILE A 84 -1.81 1.02 -4.46
N ILE A 85 -2.47 0.08 -3.81
CA ILE A 85 -2.05 -0.51 -2.54
C ILE A 85 -1.86 -2.02 -2.76
N THR A 86 -0.64 -2.51 -2.57
CA THR A 86 -0.34 -3.94 -2.61
C THR A 86 -0.28 -4.47 -1.19
N ASP A 87 -1.37 -5.08 -0.75
CA ASP A 87 -1.55 -5.70 0.57
C ASP A 87 -1.41 -7.22 0.44
N SER A 88 -0.17 -7.66 0.21
CA SER A 88 0.18 -9.05 0.00
C SER A 88 0.71 -9.72 1.26
N SER A 89 0.70 -11.05 1.26
CA SER A 89 1.51 -11.85 2.17
C SER A 89 3.01 -11.71 1.86
N ASP A 90 3.83 -12.37 2.67
CA ASP A 90 5.28 -12.50 2.51
C ASP A 90 5.66 -12.91 1.06
N PRO A 91 6.87 -12.51 0.58
CA PRO A 91 7.35 -12.70 -0.80
C PRO A 91 7.71 -14.16 -1.14
N GLU A 92 6.83 -15.08 -0.82
CA GLU A 92 6.93 -16.50 -1.12
C GLU A 92 5.92 -16.92 -2.19
N GLY A 93 6.27 -17.98 -2.92
CA GLY A 93 5.40 -18.55 -3.94
C GLY A 93 4.94 -17.50 -4.97
N PRO A 94 3.63 -17.41 -5.26
CA PRO A 94 3.09 -16.43 -6.22
C PRO A 94 3.35 -14.97 -5.86
N ALA A 95 3.43 -14.62 -4.57
CA ALA A 95 3.54 -13.24 -4.11
C ALA A 95 4.92 -12.62 -4.42
N ARG A 96 5.97 -13.43 -4.62
CA ARG A 96 7.33 -12.96 -4.92
C ARG A 96 7.38 -11.99 -6.10
N LYS A 97 6.58 -12.24 -7.14
CA LYS A 97 6.52 -11.41 -8.35
C LYS A 97 5.99 -10.00 -8.08
N LEU A 98 5.26 -9.78 -6.99
CA LEU A 98 4.78 -8.46 -6.56
C LEU A 98 5.91 -7.55 -6.04
N PHE A 99 7.15 -8.06 -5.96
CA PHE A 99 8.33 -7.34 -5.49
C PHE A 99 9.39 -7.17 -6.57
N GLU A 100 9.07 -7.54 -7.81
CA GLU A 100 9.97 -7.48 -8.97
C GLU A 100 9.73 -6.21 -9.80
N LYS A 101 10.73 -5.81 -10.58
CA LYS A 101 10.71 -4.58 -11.38
C LYS A 101 9.51 -4.53 -12.33
N GLU A 102 9.24 -5.65 -12.98
CA GLU A 102 8.17 -5.80 -13.97
C GLU A 102 6.80 -5.47 -13.36
N TYR A 103 6.56 -5.86 -12.10
CA TYR A 103 5.32 -5.49 -11.41
C TYR A 103 5.24 -3.99 -11.12
N PHE A 104 6.36 -3.37 -10.72
CA PHE A 104 6.40 -1.92 -10.54
C PHE A 104 6.17 -1.17 -11.85
N GLU A 105 6.67 -1.67 -12.98
CA GLU A 105 6.41 -1.11 -14.33
C GLU A 105 4.92 -1.21 -14.70
N ASP A 106 4.30 -2.37 -14.47
CA ASP A 106 2.86 -2.57 -14.68
C ASP A 106 2.03 -1.60 -13.81
N CYS A 107 2.39 -1.44 -12.53
CA CYS A 107 1.76 -0.47 -11.64
C CYS A 107 1.98 0.98 -12.09
N TYR A 108 3.18 1.35 -12.52
CA TYR A 108 3.50 2.67 -13.03
C TYR A 108 2.64 3.05 -14.24
N ASN A 109 2.37 2.07 -15.11
CA ASN A 109 1.51 2.23 -16.28
C ASN A 109 0.02 2.35 -15.91
N ALA A 110 -0.43 1.61 -14.90
CA ALA A 110 -1.80 1.70 -14.37
C ALA A 110 -2.06 3.02 -13.61
N LEU A 111 -1.03 3.59 -12.98
CA LEU A 111 -1.11 4.85 -12.24
C LEU A 111 -1.24 6.07 -13.15
N ARG A 112 -2.06 7.02 -12.69
CA ARG A 112 -2.17 8.37 -13.25
C ARG A 112 -0.91 9.20 -13.04
N GLU A 113 -0.78 10.30 -13.77
CA GLU A 113 0.24 11.29 -13.47
C GLU A 113 0.14 11.74 -12.00
N GLY A 114 1.29 11.78 -11.32
CA GLY A 114 1.35 12.03 -9.88
C GLY A 114 0.83 10.90 -8.98
N GLY A 115 0.43 9.77 -9.56
CA GLY A 115 -0.05 8.60 -8.84
C GLY A 115 0.96 8.04 -7.84
N VAL A 116 0.45 7.38 -6.81
CA VAL A 116 1.23 6.80 -5.71
C VAL A 116 1.00 5.30 -5.65
N ILE A 117 2.04 4.53 -5.38
CA ILE A 117 1.92 3.13 -4.96
C ILE A 117 2.43 2.99 -3.53
N THR A 118 1.78 2.11 -2.76
CA THR A 118 2.37 1.56 -1.55
C THR A 118 2.22 0.06 -1.50
N THR A 119 3.27 -0.62 -1.07
CA THR A 119 3.36 -2.09 -1.07
C THR A 119 3.89 -2.52 0.28
N GLN A 120 3.37 -3.62 0.85
CA GLN A 120 4.00 -4.29 2.00
C GLN A 120 5.51 -4.43 1.73
N GLY A 121 6.33 -4.22 2.74
CA GLY A 121 7.78 -4.05 2.57
C GLY A 121 8.62 -4.75 3.60
N GLU A 122 8.14 -5.88 4.15
CA GLU A 122 8.85 -6.73 5.11
C GLU A 122 9.31 -6.03 6.41
N SER A 123 9.90 -6.78 7.33
CA SER A 123 10.49 -6.24 8.56
C SER A 123 11.98 -5.95 8.39
N PHE A 124 12.43 -4.75 8.79
CA PHE A 124 13.86 -4.42 8.78
C PHE A 124 14.68 -5.20 9.82
N TRP A 125 14.04 -5.88 10.77
CA TRP A 125 14.75 -6.77 11.71
C TRP A 125 15.13 -8.12 11.10
N GLU A 126 14.45 -8.51 10.01
CA GLU A 126 14.60 -9.83 9.38
C GLU A 126 15.25 -9.74 7.99
N ASN A 127 14.83 -8.75 7.19
CA ASN A 127 14.93 -8.81 5.73
C ASN A 127 15.61 -7.58 5.10
N LEU A 128 16.59 -6.95 5.76
CA LEU A 128 17.25 -5.71 5.27
C LEU A 128 17.75 -5.77 3.82
N ASN A 129 18.45 -6.85 3.45
CA ASN A 129 19.00 -7.00 2.10
C ASN A 129 17.91 -7.17 1.04
N PHE A 130 16.83 -7.86 1.39
CA PHE A 130 15.66 -8.00 0.52
C PHE A 130 14.99 -6.63 0.33
N ILE A 131 14.75 -5.89 1.42
CA ILE A 131 14.18 -4.54 1.38
C ILE A 131 15.01 -3.62 0.48
N ALA A 132 16.33 -3.64 0.63
CA ALA A 132 17.24 -2.87 -0.22
C ALA A 132 17.18 -3.30 -1.71
N GLY A 133 17.03 -4.60 -1.97
CA GLY A 133 16.84 -5.13 -3.33
C GLY A 133 15.55 -4.62 -3.97
N VAL A 134 14.43 -4.72 -3.26
CA VAL A 134 13.12 -4.24 -3.73
C VAL A 134 13.14 -2.72 -3.94
N LYS A 135 13.79 -1.96 -3.04
CA LYS A 135 13.94 -0.52 -3.20
C LYS A 135 14.69 -0.15 -4.47
N ARG A 136 15.79 -0.85 -4.79
CA ARG A 136 16.55 -0.65 -6.04
C ARG A 136 15.67 -0.92 -7.27
N ALA A 137 14.98 -2.06 -7.28
CA ALA A 137 14.09 -2.42 -8.39
C ALA A 137 12.98 -1.36 -8.58
N CYS A 138 12.38 -0.87 -7.50
CA CYS A 138 11.35 0.16 -7.53
C CYS A 138 11.91 1.52 -8.02
N LYS A 139 13.14 1.88 -7.64
CA LYS A 139 13.83 3.11 -8.09
C LYS A 139 14.18 3.12 -9.58
N GLU A 140 14.27 1.96 -10.21
CA GLU A 140 14.42 1.89 -11.67
C GLU A 140 13.15 2.33 -12.41
N VAL A 141 12.01 2.42 -11.71
CA VAL A 141 10.69 2.73 -12.28
C VAL A 141 10.13 4.07 -11.79
N PHE A 142 10.22 4.35 -10.49
CA PHE A 142 9.65 5.55 -9.88
C PHE A 142 10.74 6.58 -9.52
N PRO A 143 10.51 7.88 -9.78
CA PRO A 143 11.48 8.92 -9.43
C PRO A 143 11.68 9.10 -7.92
N ILE A 144 10.65 8.80 -7.11
CA ILE A 144 10.69 8.86 -5.66
C ILE A 144 10.26 7.51 -5.10
N VAL A 145 11.11 6.92 -4.25
CA VAL A 145 10.87 5.65 -3.55
C VAL A 145 11.38 5.76 -2.13
N GLU A 146 10.48 5.68 -1.17
CA GLU A 146 10.76 5.71 0.25
C GLU A 146 10.29 4.43 0.93
N TRP A 147 10.83 4.17 2.12
CA TRP A 147 10.43 3.03 2.94
C TRP A 147 9.99 3.55 4.31
N ALA A 148 8.77 3.21 4.69
CA ALA A 148 8.15 3.55 5.97
C ALA A 148 7.93 2.29 6.79
N TRP A 149 7.71 2.42 8.10
CA TRP A 149 7.38 1.29 8.95
C TRP A 149 6.40 1.62 10.06
N SER A 150 5.83 0.56 10.64
CA SER A 150 4.98 0.64 11.83
C SER A 150 5.25 -0.53 12.78
N SER A 151 4.85 -0.35 14.04
CA SER A 151 4.81 -1.46 14.99
C SER A 151 3.50 -2.23 14.85
N THR A 152 3.62 -3.53 14.63
CA THR A 152 2.50 -4.48 14.56
C THR A 152 2.91 -5.74 15.35
N PRO A 153 2.53 -5.85 16.63
CA PRO A 153 3.06 -6.88 17.53
C PRO A 153 2.87 -8.34 17.08
N THR A 154 1.88 -8.61 16.23
CA THR A 154 1.57 -9.96 15.73
C THR A 154 2.31 -10.33 14.46
N TYR A 155 3.04 -9.40 13.83
CA TYR A 155 3.95 -9.72 12.73
C TYR A 155 5.34 -10.11 13.26
N PRO A 156 6.13 -10.86 12.48
CA PRO A 156 7.50 -11.21 12.83
C PRO A 156 8.31 -9.99 13.29
N SER A 157 8.97 -10.13 14.43
CA SER A 157 9.75 -9.05 15.08
C SER A 157 8.96 -7.79 15.44
N GLY A 158 7.63 -7.87 15.48
CA GLY A 158 6.74 -6.83 16.00
C GLY A 158 6.65 -5.58 15.12
N THR A 159 7.15 -5.64 13.88
CA THR A 159 7.20 -4.50 12.95
C THR A 159 6.91 -4.94 11.53
N ILE A 160 6.44 -4.01 10.71
CA ILE A 160 6.31 -4.21 9.27
C ILE A 160 6.60 -2.91 8.53
N GLY A 161 7.19 -3.06 7.35
CA GLY A 161 7.53 -2.01 6.43
C GLY A 161 6.53 -1.84 5.31
N TYR A 162 6.66 -0.70 4.63
CA TYR A 162 5.89 -0.37 3.45
C TYR A 162 6.77 0.45 2.50
N PHE A 163 6.84 0.06 1.24
CA PHE A 163 7.35 0.93 0.19
C PHE A 163 6.31 2.00 -0.11
N VAL A 164 6.75 3.23 -0.35
CA VAL A 164 5.91 4.33 -0.82
C VAL A 164 6.63 4.99 -1.99
N ALA A 165 6.06 4.86 -3.19
CA ALA A 165 6.64 5.40 -4.41
C ALA A 165 5.64 6.23 -5.20
N THR A 166 6.12 7.17 -6.00
CA THR A 166 5.24 8.07 -6.76
C THR A 166 5.85 8.52 -8.07
N LYS A 167 4.97 8.80 -9.04
CA LYS A 167 5.33 9.34 -10.37
C LYS A 167 5.70 10.83 -10.33
N ASP A 168 5.36 11.53 -9.25
CA ASP A 168 5.66 12.95 -9.08
C ASP A 168 7.09 13.14 -8.54
N PRO A 169 8.05 13.61 -9.35
CA PRO A 169 9.45 13.77 -8.92
C PRO A 169 9.65 14.88 -7.89
N LEU A 170 8.64 15.74 -7.67
CA LEU A 170 8.69 16.84 -6.71
C LEU A 170 8.05 16.48 -5.37
N ARG A 171 7.49 15.27 -5.24
CA ARG A 171 6.75 14.85 -4.05
C ARG A 171 7.69 14.37 -2.94
N ASP A 172 7.57 14.99 -1.77
CA ASP A 172 8.08 14.42 -0.52
C ASP A 172 7.00 13.54 0.11
N VAL A 173 7.10 12.22 -0.09
CA VAL A 173 6.13 11.25 0.47
C VAL A 173 6.27 11.07 1.99
N ARG A 174 7.36 11.56 2.60
CA ARG A 174 7.60 11.52 4.06
C ARG A 174 6.77 12.56 4.80
N ARG A 175 6.25 13.56 4.09
CA ARG A 175 5.35 14.58 4.61
C ARG A 175 3.94 14.35 4.08
N PRO A 176 2.92 14.27 4.96
CA PRO A 176 1.56 14.12 4.49
C PRO A 176 1.10 15.40 3.77
N VAL A 177 0.60 15.25 2.55
CA VAL A 177 0.12 16.37 1.71
C VAL A 177 -1.37 16.62 1.87
N ARG A 178 -2.04 15.73 2.60
CA ARG A 178 -3.37 15.90 3.15
C ARG A 178 -3.36 15.45 4.59
N SER A 179 -4.20 16.08 5.41
CA SER A 179 -4.42 15.70 6.79
C SER A 179 -5.89 15.76 7.14
N PHE A 180 -6.28 14.97 8.12
CA PHE A 180 -7.52 15.16 8.84
C PHE A 180 -7.25 16.13 9.99
N SER A 181 -8.28 16.82 10.47
CA SER A 181 -8.15 17.54 11.75
C SER A 181 -7.81 16.57 12.88
N ARG A 182 -7.20 17.05 13.96
CA ARG A 182 -6.88 16.20 15.14
C ARG A 182 -8.10 15.53 15.75
N GLU A 183 -9.27 16.16 15.61
CA GLU A 183 -10.53 15.58 16.07
C GLU A 183 -10.97 14.41 15.19
N GLU A 184 -10.93 14.59 13.87
CA GLU A 184 -11.20 13.52 12.91
C GLU A 184 -10.19 12.37 13.04
N GLU A 185 -8.91 12.67 13.26
CA GLU A 185 -7.89 11.64 13.52
C GLU A 185 -8.26 10.78 14.72
N ARG A 186 -8.63 11.39 15.86
CA ARG A 186 -9.08 10.66 17.06
C ARG A 186 -10.36 9.87 16.84
N LYS A 187 -11.25 10.37 15.98
CA LYS A 187 -12.52 9.71 15.65
C LYS A 187 -12.31 8.49 14.78
N TYR A 188 -11.44 8.58 13.77
CA TYR A 188 -11.33 7.57 12.72
C TYR A 188 -10.19 6.58 12.90
N PHE A 189 -9.09 6.98 13.54
CA PHE A 189 -7.85 6.21 13.57
C PHE A 189 -7.41 5.90 15.00
N LYS A 190 -6.93 4.67 15.17
CA LYS A 190 -6.31 4.23 16.43
C LYS A 190 -4.79 4.40 16.45
N TYR A 191 -4.17 4.46 15.27
CA TYR A 191 -2.71 4.49 15.10
C TYR A 191 -2.26 5.67 14.25
N TYR A 192 -2.76 5.76 13.01
CA TYR A 192 -2.35 6.81 12.09
C TYR A 192 -2.73 8.21 12.60
N ASN A 193 -1.76 9.13 12.56
CA ASN A 193 -1.95 10.57 12.55
C ASN A 193 -0.81 11.20 11.72
N GLN A 194 -0.90 12.49 11.41
CA GLN A 194 0.10 13.15 10.56
C GLN A 194 1.53 13.13 11.13
N ASP A 195 1.71 13.09 12.46
CA ASP A 195 3.05 13.04 13.07
C ASP A 195 3.62 11.63 12.95
N ILE A 196 2.78 10.62 13.18
CA ILE A 196 3.13 9.21 12.97
C ILE A 196 3.48 8.95 11.51
N HIS A 197 2.76 9.56 10.54
CA HIS A 197 3.11 9.48 9.12
C HIS A 197 4.57 9.85 8.90
N SER A 198 5.02 11.00 9.40
CA SER A 198 6.40 11.44 9.20
C SER A 198 7.40 10.64 10.03
N ALA A 199 7.06 10.27 11.26
CA ALA A 199 7.91 9.46 12.12
C ALA A 199 8.15 8.05 11.55
N SER A 200 7.20 7.49 10.81
CA SER A 200 7.32 6.18 10.16
C SER A 200 8.44 6.10 9.14
N PHE A 201 8.99 7.21 8.66
CA PHE A 201 10.16 7.23 7.76
C PHE A 201 11.49 7.42 8.51
N VAL A 202 11.46 7.57 9.83
CA VAL A 202 12.69 7.66 10.65
C VAL A 202 13.13 6.25 11.01
N LEU A 203 14.34 5.89 10.56
CA LEU A 203 14.87 4.54 10.65
C LEU A 203 15.98 4.42 11.71
N PRO A 204 16.12 3.25 12.37
CA PRO A 204 17.33 2.92 13.13
C PRO A 204 18.59 3.04 12.27
N THR A 205 19.74 3.33 12.87
CA THR A 205 20.98 3.66 12.15
C THR A 205 21.37 2.62 11.10
N GLU A 206 21.40 1.34 11.45
CA GLU A 206 21.79 0.26 10.53
C GLU A 206 20.79 0.12 9.37
N ALA A 207 19.49 0.11 9.68
CA ALA A 207 18.44 0.05 8.66
C ALA A 207 18.53 1.27 7.71
N ARG A 208 18.80 2.46 8.26
CA ARG A 208 19.00 3.68 7.47
C ARG A 208 20.17 3.54 6.50
N GLU A 209 21.32 3.07 6.96
CA GLU A 209 22.52 2.91 6.12
C GLU A 209 22.28 1.94 4.96
N VAL A 210 21.56 0.84 5.20
CA VAL A 210 21.28 -0.17 4.16
C VAL A 210 20.17 0.28 3.21
N ILE A 211 19.07 0.82 3.75
CA ILE A 211 17.88 1.15 2.97
C ILE A 211 18.04 2.49 2.24
N GLU A 212 18.68 3.51 2.81
CA GLU A 212 18.87 4.80 2.12
C GLU A 212 19.95 4.74 1.04
N ALA A 213 20.95 3.86 1.19
CA ALA A 213 21.98 3.64 0.17
C ALA A 213 21.49 2.86 -1.05
N ALA A 214 20.36 2.15 -0.93
CA ALA A 214 19.66 1.47 -2.01
C ALA A 214 18.76 2.44 -2.78
#